data_AF-A0A081GPT6-F1
#
_entry.id   AF-A0A081GPT6-F1
#
_cell.length_a   1.000
_cell.length_b   1.000
_cell.length_c   1.000
_cell.angle_alpha   90.00
_cell.angle_beta   90.00
_cell.angle_gamma   90.00
#
_symmetry.space_group_name_H-M   'P 1'
#
loop_
_entity.id
_entity.type
_entity.pdbx_description
1 polymer ?
#
loop_
_entity_poly.entity_id
_entity_poly.type
_entity_poly.pdbx_seq_one_letter_code
_entity_poly.pdbx_strand_id
1 'polypeptide(L)'
;MELTLWTYEGPPHVGAMRIATSMEGVHYVLHAPQGDTYADLLFTMIERRDRRPPVTYTTFQARDLGGDTADLVIRTLRDAVDRFRPEALLVGESCTAELIQDQPGALAAGMDLGVPMVNLELPAYSKKENWGAAETFYQLVRGLLKEQVPPPGSPKPSLDRWRVEGRRPRVNLLGPSLLGFRCRDDVREITRLLAEHGIDVAVVAPLGARPADLRRIPTADANVCLYPEVAGTVCGWLERSFGQPVVRTVPIGIGATAEFLRELHALLGLELPVELEAGADGTSEAERRSRLPWYSKSVDSTYLTGKRVFIFGDATHAVAAARVASRELGFEVVGLGSYSREQAREVRAAAKELGLEALISDDYLAVEKAMAEAAPELVLGTQMERHSAKRLGIPCAVISAPLHVQDVPARYSPQMGWEGANVLFDTWVHPLMMGLEEHLIGMFRHDFEFVDGHRSHLGDGAPSVSPTADAVHEGAASQGAAAVALVEAPAAVAGEPLWTADGEAELHKIPFFVRGKVRRNTEAFARERGLAEISAETLYDAKAHFSR
;
A
#
# COMPACT_ATOMS: atom_id res chain seq x y z
N MET A 1 8.98 1.45 25.40
CA MET A 1 9.76 1.75 24.20
C MET A 1 9.67 0.55 23.29
N GLU A 2 9.46 0.77 22.00
CA GLU A 2 9.39 -0.26 20.96
C GLU A 2 10.63 -0.12 20.08
N LEU A 3 11.34 -1.23 19.82
CA LEU A 3 12.55 -1.19 18.99
C LEU A 3 12.13 -1.22 17.52
N THR A 4 12.34 -0.12 16.81
CA THR A 4 11.85 0.03 15.43
C THR A 4 12.98 0.49 14.51
N LEU A 5 13.40 -0.39 13.59
CA LEU A 5 14.36 -0.04 12.53
C LEU A 5 13.65 0.55 11.30
N TRP A 6 12.47 0.01 10.98
CA TRP A 6 11.62 0.46 9.88
C TRP A 6 10.20 0.69 10.39
N THR A 7 9.56 1.75 9.91
CA THR A 7 8.14 2.04 10.18
C THR A 7 7.37 2.11 8.86
N TYR A 8 6.20 1.49 8.81
CA TYR A 8 5.32 1.55 7.64
C TYR A 8 4.71 2.94 7.43
N GLU A 9 4.54 3.71 8.50
CA GLU A 9 3.99 5.06 8.45
C GLU A 9 4.86 6.03 9.24
N GLY A 10 4.94 7.28 8.77
CA GLY A 10 5.51 8.37 9.54
C GLY A 10 4.62 8.82 10.72
N PRO A 11 5.05 9.86 11.45
CA PRO A 11 4.24 10.50 12.48
C PRO A 11 3.04 11.27 11.86
N PRO A 12 1.99 11.57 12.64
CA PRO A 12 0.73 12.13 12.10
C PRO A 12 0.89 13.53 11.51
N HIS A 13 1.88 14.33 11.95
CA HIS A 13 2.15 15.63 11.34
C HIS A 13 2.69 15.52 9.90
N VAL A 14 3.31 14.40 9.51
CA VAL A 14 3.65 14.14 8.10
C VAL A 14 2.36 13.92 7.29
N GLY A 15 1.35 13.29 7.88
CA GLY A 15 0.00 13.21 7.32
C GLY A 15 -0.64 14.58 7.12
N ALA A 16 -0.53 15.48 8.10
CA ALA A 16 -0.98 16.86 7.95
C ALA A 16 -0.23 17.61 6.83
N MET A 17 1.09 17.43 6.75
CA MET A 17 1.91 17.97 5.66
C MET A 17 1.48 17.44 4.29
N ARG A 18 1.09 16.16 4.18
CA ARG A 18 0.53 15.59 2.94
C ARG A 18 -0.72 16.34 2.51
N ILE A 19 -1.65 16.61 3.42
CA ILE A 19 -2.87 17.38 3.09
C ILE A 19 -2.51 18.80 2.64
N ALA A 20 -1.72 19.53 3.43
CA ALA A 20 -1.34 20.90 3.13
C ALA A 20 -0.64 21.02 1.76
N THR A 21 0.31 20.13 1.49
CA THR A 21 1.11 20.15 0.24
C THR A 21 0.33 19.66 -0.97
N SER A 22 -0.68 18.80 -0.76
CA SER A 22 -1.58 18.35 -1.82
C SER A 22 -2.49 19.47 -2.32
N MET A 23 -2.80 20.43 -1.44
CA MET A 23 -3.68 21.56 -1.72
C MET A 23 -2.92 22.80 -2.21
N GLU A 24 -3.68 23.77 -2.71
CA GLU A 24 -3.18 25.11 -3.02
C GLU A 24 -3.85 26.16 -2.14
N GLY A 25 -3.13 27.21 -1.74
CA GLY A 25 -3.69 28.26 -0.86
C GLY A 25 -3.87 27.83 0.61
N VAL A 26 -3.42 26.65 0.99
CA VAL A 26 -3.31 26.21 2.40
C VAL A 26 -1.86 26.35 2.84
N HIS A 27 -1.62 26.95 4.00
CA HIS A 27 -0.30 26.97 4.63
C HIS A 27 -0.35 26.24 5.96
N TYR A 28 0.73 25.55 6.33
CA TYR A 28 0.84 24.82 7.58
C TYR A 28 1.98 25.39 8.43
N VAL A 29 1.66 25.82 9.65
CA VAL A 29 2.66 26.16 10.65
C VAL A 29 2.79 24.99 11.63
N LEU A 30 3.97 24.37 11.63
CA LEU A 30 4.29 23.23 12.47
C LEU A 30 5.24 23.67 13.59
N HIS A 31 4.79 23.54 14.84
CA HIS A 31 5.67 23.69 15.98
C HIS A 31 6.60 22.47 16.06
N ALA A 32 7.86 22.68 15.75
CA ALA A 32 8.84 21.62 15.57
C ALA A 32 10.26 22.07 15.91
N PRO A 33 11.12 21.15 16.38
CA PRO A 33 12.53 21.39 16.59
C PRO A 33 13.27 21.56 15.25
N GLN A 34 14.49 22.08 15.31
CA GLN A 34 15.40 22.06 14.16
C GLN A 34 15.70 20.60 13.74
N GLY A 35 15.51 20.30 12.46
CA GLY A 35 15.79 18.97 11.87
C GLY A 35 14.56 18.32 11.24
N ASP A 36 13.36 18.59 11.78
CA ASP A 36 12.09 18.05 11.27
C ASP A 36 11.73 18.54 9.85
N THR A 37 12.48 19.52 9.34
CA THR A 37 12.43 19.94 7.93
C THR A 37 12.86 18.84 6.96
N TYR A 38 13.41 17.70 7.42
CA TYR A 38 13.68 16.55 6.56
C TYR A 38 12.43 16.11 5.78
N ALA A 39 11.24 16.32 6.33
CA ALA A 39 9.98 15.94 5.70
C ALA A 39 9.73 16.70 4.38
N ASP A 40 10.37 17.86 4.15
CA ASP A 40 10.35 18.56 2.86
C ASP A 40 10.96 17.70 1.73
N LEU A 41 11.93 16.83 2.06
CA LEU A 41 12.59 15.95 1.09
C LEU A 41 11.65 14.88 0.56
N LEU A 42 10.64 14.48 1.33
CA LEU A 42 9.61 13.54 0.84
C LEU A 42 8.90 14.14 -0.39
N PHE A 43 8.54 15.42 -0.33
CA PHE A 43 7.84 16.09 -1.42
C PHE A 43 8.76 16.53 -2.56
N THR A 44 9.97 17.00 -2.23
CA THR A 44 10.90 17.54 -3.24
C THR A 44 11.72 16.46 -3.94
N MET A 45 11.97 15.31 -3.30
CA MET A 45 12.79 14.23 -3.85
C MET A 45 11.96 13.01 -4.30
N ILE A 46 11.03 12.52 -3.48
CA ILE A 46 10.20 11.35 -3.84
C ILE A 46 9.13 11.78 -4.85
N GLU A 47 8.33 12.79 -4.51
CA GLU A 47 7.30 13.37 -5.40
C GLU A 47 7.87 14.31 -6.48
N ARG A 48 9.15 14.68 -6.37
CA ARG A 48 9.87 15.54 -7.33
C ARG A 48 9.17 16.86 -7.61
N ARG A 49 8.57 17.46 -6.58
CA ARG A 49 7.87 18.75 -6.73
C ARG A 49 8.85 19.88 -7.04
N ASP A 50 8.37 20.79 -7.88
CA ASP A 50 9.08 21.99 -8.34
C ASP A 50 8.99 23.17 -7.36
N ARG A 51 8.36 22.97 -6.20
CA ARG A 51 8.16 23.98 -5.16
C ARG A 51 8.29 23.36 -3.77
N ARG A 52 8.75 24.16 -2.82
CA ARG A 52 8.78 23.79 -1.40
C ARG A 52 7.36 23.49 -0.90
N PRO A 53 7.18 22.55 0.04
CA PRO A 53 5.93 22.41 0.76
C PRO A 53 5.50 23.74 1.39
N PRO A 54 4.18 24.02 1.46
CA PRO A 54 3.66 25.22 2.12
C PRO A 54 3.67 25.02 3.64
N VAL A 55 4.84 24.72 4.19
CA VAL A 55 5.05 24.40 5.60
C VAL A 55 6.10 25.34 6.17
N THR A 56 5.78 26.00 7.27
CA THR A 56 6.73 26.78 8.08
C THR A 56 6.92 26.07 9.41
N TYR A 57 8.18 25.87 9.79
CA TYR A 57 8.56 25.22 11.03
C TYR A 57 9.06 26.29 12.00
N THR A 58 8.72 26.18 13.29
CA THR A 58 9.31 27.08 14.31
C THR A 58 10.81 26.85 14.47
N THR A 59 11.29 25.63 14.24
CA THR A 59 12.71 25.22 14.29
C THR A 59 13.42 25.55 15.62
N PHE A 60 12.75 25.33 16.76
CA PHE A 60 13.36 25.59 18.06
C PHE A 60 14.57 24.68 18.31
N GLN A 61 15.52 25.18 19.08
CA GLN A 61 16.75 24.50 19.49
C GLN A 61 16.80 24.36 21.01
N ALA A 62 17.79 23.60 21.52
CA ALA A 62 17.98 23.42 22.95
C ALA A 62 18.10 24.74 23.74
N ARG A 63 18.70 25.79 23.14
CA ARG A 63 18.81 27.12 23.75
C ARG A 63 17.46 27.84 23.92
N ASP A 64 16.48 27.50 23.09
CA ASP A 64 15.17 28.16 23.09
C ASP A 64 14.28 27.57 24.19
N LEU A 65 14.53 26.33 24.63
CA LEU A 65 13.79 25.65 25.70
C LEU A 65 13.94 26.33 27.07
N GLY A 66 14.99 27.12 27.29
CA GLY A 66 15.16 27.95 28.49
C GLY A 66 14.51 29.33 28.38
N GLY A 67 13.91 29.64 27.23
CA GLY A 67 13.26 30.92 26.92
C GLY A 67 11.75 30.76 26.72
N ASP A 68 11.20 31.53 25.78
CA ASP A 68 9.77 31.56 25.46
C ASP A 68 9.53 30.97 24.06
N THR A 69 9.29 29.65 24.02
CA THR A 69 8.97 28.91 22.79
C THR A 69 7.57 29.22 22.27
N ALA A 70 6.65 29.66 23.13
CA ALA A 70 5.31 30.13 22.73
C ALA A 70 5.38 31.44 21.93
N ASP A 71 6.22 32.40 22.33
CA ASP A 71 6.45 33.62 21.54
C ASP A 71 7.08 33.32 20.17
N LEU A 72 7.93 32.30 20.08
CA LEU A 72 8.47 31.82 18.80
C LEU A 72 7.35 31.31 17.88
N VAL A 73 6.37 30.58 18.40
CA VAL A 73 5.18 30.17 17.64
C VAL A 73 4.41 31.40 17.14
N ILE A 74 4.12 32.36 18.01
CA ILE A 74 3.37 33.58 17.68
C ILE A 74 4.04 34.37 16.56
N ARG A 75 5.36 34.58 16.64
CA ARG A 75 6.13 35.24 15.58
C ARG A 75 6.09 34.46 14.27
N THR A 76 6.30 33.15 14.33
CA THR A 76 6.29 32.27 13.15
C THR A 76 4.93 32.29 12.44
N LEU A 77 3.83 32.31 13.20
CA LEU A 77 2.47 32.41 12.66
C LEU A 77 2.26 33.73 11.92
N ARG A 78 2.63 34.88 12.51
CA ARG A 78 2.52 36.20 11.86
C ARG A 78 3.35 36.25 10.58
N ASP A 79 4.62 35.85 10.66
CA ASP A 79 5.54 35.89 9.52
C ASP A 79 5.05 35.00 8.37
N ALA A 80 4.49 33.82 8.68
CA ALA A 80 3.92 32.94 7.67
C ALA A 80 2.69 33.54 6.99
N VAL A 81 1.75 34.11 7.75
CA VAL A 81 0.55 34.76 7.21
C VAL A 81 0.92 35.99 6.37
N ASP A 82 1.81 36.85 6.88
CA ASP A 82 2.24 38.07 6.19
C ASP A 82 2.96 37.75 4.87
N ARG A 83 3.84 36.74 4.89
CA ARG A 83 4.63 36.35 3.70
C ARG A 83 3.79 35.64 2.65
N PHE A 84 3.00 34.64 3.06
CA PHE A 84 2.36 33.71 2.13
C PHE A 84 0.90 34.05 1.83
N ARG A 85 0.23 34.81 2.70
CA ARG A 85 -1.19 35.22 2.58
C ARG A 85 -2.11 34.07 2.16
N PRO A 86 -2.16 32.97 2.93
CA PRO A 86 -2.95 31.80 2.57
C PRO A 86 -4.46 32.05 2.68
N GLU A 87 -5.24 31.20 2.03
CA GLU A 87 -6.71 31.16 2.13
C GLU A 87 -7.19 30.39 3.37
N ALA A 88 -6.37 29.46 3.87
CA ALA A 88 -6.58 28.78 5.14
C ALA A 88 -5.23 28.42 5.79
N LEU A 89 -5.18 28.48 7.11
CA LEU A 89 -4.00 28.16 7.90
C LEU A 89 -4.24 26.90 8.73
N LEU A 90 -3.32 25.95 8.63
CA LEU A 90 -3.24 24.82 9.54
C LEU A 90 -2.20 25.14 10.62
N VAL A 91 -2.47 24.77 11.86
CA VAL A 91 -1.54 24.92 12.98
C VAL A 91 -1.49 23.61 13.75
N GLY A 92 -0.29 23.11 14.04
CA GLY A 92 -0.14 21.83 14.75
C GLY A 92 1.27 21.63 15.31
N GLU A 93 1.48 20.46 15.90
CA GLU A 93 2.67 20.12 16.68
C GLU A 93 3.38 18.87 16.14
N SER A 94 4.71 18.86 16.25
CA SER A 94 5.54 17.66 16.13
C SER A 94 5.53 16.86 17.44
N CYS A 95 6.09 15.64 17.43
CA CYS A 95 6.21 14.81 18.63
C CYS A 95 6.98 15.48 19.77
N THR A 96 7.99 16.30 19.45
CA THR A 96 8.78 17.02 20.47
C THR A 96 8.01 18.22 21.01
N ALA A 97 7.32 18.96 20.14
CA ALA A 97 6.48 20.09 20.55
C ALA A 97 5.30 19.66 21.44
N GLU A 98 4.73 18.49 21.15
CA GLU A 98 3.69 17.88 21.99
C GLU A 98 4.15 17.66 23.44
N LEU A 99 5.45 17.56 23.73
CA LEU A 99 5.93 17.42 25.11
C LEU A 99 6.02 18.75 25.87
N ILE A 100 6.30 19.86 25.18
CA ILE A 100 6.46 21.19 25.80
C ILE A 100 5.12 21.90 25.99
N GLN A 101 4.07 21.46 25.29
CA GLN A 101 2.68 21.85 25.54
C GLN A 101 2.41 23.36 25.42
N ASP A 102 3.05 24.03 24.47
CA ASP A 102 2.86 25.47 24.20
C ASP A 102 1.47 25.81 23.63
N GLN A 103 0.67 24.81 23.25
CA GLN A 103 -0.71 24.97 22.74
C GLN A 103 -0.79 25.92 21.51
N PRO A 104 -0.03 25.68 20.43
CA PRO A 104 0.09 26.61 19.30
C PRO A 104 -1.25 26.93 18.63
N GLY A 105 -2.18 25.98 18.62
CA GLY A 105 -3.53 26.22 18.12
C GLY A 105 -4.36 27.17 18.98
N ALA A 106 -4.26 27.08 20.31
CA ALA A 106 -4.93 28.00 21.22
C ALA A 106 -4.32 29.41 21.13
N LEU A 107 -2.98 29.48 21.02
CA LEU A 107 -2.28 30.74 20.75
C LEU A 107 -2.76 31.37 19.44
N ALA A 108 -2.80 30.60 18.36
CA ALA A 108 -3.29 31.05 17.05
C ALA A 108 -4.76 31.50 17.10
N ALA A 109 -5.62 30.86 17.89
CA ALA A 109 -7.02 31.23 18.03
C ALA A 109 -7.21 32.59 18.75
N GLY A 110 -6.26 32.95 19.63
CA GLY A 110 -6.19 34.27 20.25
C GLY A 110 -5.58 35.36 19.36
N MET A 111 -5.03 34.99 18.19
CA MET A 111 -4.46 35.92 17.23
C MET A 111 -5.52 36.30 16.18
N ASP A 112 -5.69 37.59 15.92
CA ASP A 112 -6.49 38.07 14.78
C ASP A 112 -5.68 37.94 13.48
N LEU A 113 -5.62 36.70 12.95
CA LEU A 113 -4.83 36.36 11.76
C LEU A 113 -5.54 36.70 10.43
N GLY A 114 -6.82 37.07 10.46
CA GLY A 114 -7.60 37.42 9.27
C GLY A 114 -7.86 36.27 8.27
N VAL A 115 -7.47 35.03 8.59
CA VAL A 115 -7.65 33.85 7.75
C VAL A 115 -8.30 32.70 8.53
N PRO A 116 -9.14 31.86 7.91
CA PRO A 116 -9.64 30.63 8.55
C PRO A 116 -8.48 29.77 9.06
N MET A 117 -8.48 29.48 10.35
CA MET A 117 -7.44 28.69 11.00
C MET A 117 -8.02 27.38 11.55
N VAL A 118 -7.29 26.28 11.32
CA VAL A 118 -7.63 24.95 11.82
C VAL A 118 -6.53 24.50 12.78
N ASN A 119 -6.91 24.33 14.05
CA ASN A 119 -6.06 23.69 15.05
C ASN A 119 -6.04 22.17 14.82
N LEU A 120 -4.85 21.59 14.73
CA LEU A 120 -4.65 20.16 14.55
C LEU A 120 -4.12 19.52 15.84
N GLU A 121 -4.97 18.73 16.49
CA GLU A 121 -4.62 17.90 17.64
C GLU A 121 -4.22 16.51 17.15
N LEU A 122 -2.91 16.26 17.02
CA LEU A 122 -2.37 15.07 16.38
C LEU A 122 -1.48 14.27 17.34
N PRO A 123 -2.00 13.27 18.08
CA PRO A 123 -1.25 12.56 19.10
C PRO A 123 -0.11 11.70 18.51
N ALA A 124 1.11 12.22 18.47
CA ALA A 124 2.23 11.61 17.75
C ALA A 124 2.73 10.30 18.38
N TYR A 125 2.40 10.07 19.65
CA TYR A 125 2.78 8.86 20.40
C TYR A 125 1.74 7.73 20.31
N SER A 126 0.60 7.95 19.66
CA SER A 126 -0.46 6.93 19.54
C SER A 126 -1.07 6.79 18.15
N LYS A 127 -0.88 7.79 17.29
CA LYS A 127 -1.38 7.83 15.91
C LYS A 127 -0.23 7.97 14.92
N LYS A 128 -0.53 7.67 13.66
CA LYS A 128 0.44 7.66 12.57
C LYS A 128 -0.03 8.51 11.39
N GLU A 129 0.77 8.50 10.34
CA GLU A 129 0.63 9.34 9.15
C GLU A 129 -0.77 9.33 8.52
N ASN A 130 -1.35 8.16 8.19
CA ASN A 130 -2.65 8.14 7.51
C ASN A 130 -3.76 8.69 8.40
N TRP A 131 -3.74 8.37 9.70
CA TRP A 131 -4.68 8.97 10.65
C TRP A 131 -4.52 10.50 10.71
N GLY A 132 -3.27 11.00 10.74
CA GLY A 132 -3.01 12.44 10.73
C GLY A 132 -3.49 13.13 9.45
N ALA A 133 -3.37 12.46 8.30
CA ALA A 133 -3.91 12.94 7.04
C ALA A 133 -5.45 12.97 7.06
N ALA A 134 -6.10 11.89 7.53
CA ALA A 134 -7.55 11.79 7.63
C ALA A 134 -8.15 12.85 8.58
N GLU A 135 -7.54 13.02 9.75
CA GLU A 135 -7.99 13.99 10.74
C GLU A 135 -7.80 15.42 10.22
N THR A 136 -6.64 15.72 9.62
CA THR A 136 -6.38 17.04 9.03
C THR A 136 -7.37 17.37 7.93
N PHE A 137 -7.63 16.43 7.01
CA PHE A 137 -8.58 16.65 5.92
C PHE A 137 -10.01 16.82 6.44
N TYR A 138 -10.41 16.00 7.41
CA TYR A 138 -11.70 16.10 8.07
C TYR A 138 -11.88 17.45 8.77
N GLN A 139 -10.93 17.89 9.61
CA GLN A 139 -11.04 19.15 10.35
C GLN A 139 -11.03 20.37 9.43
N LEU A 140 -10.23 20.35 8.35
CA LEU A 140 -10.23 21.41 7.36
C LEU A 140 -11.58 21.53 6.62
N VAL A 141 -12.11 20.41 6.12
CA VAL A 141 -13.41 20.41 5.43
C VAL A 141 -14.53 20.80 6.39
N ARG A 142 -14.56 20.22 7.60
CA ARG A 142 -15.55 20.53 8.63
C ARG A 142 -15.51 21.99 9.05
N GLY A 143 -14.33 22.56 9.23
CA GLY A 143 -14.14 23.96 9.60
C GLY A 143 -14.67 24.91 8.53
N LEU A 144 -14.30 24.68 7.26
CA LEU A 144 -14.72 25.53 6.14
C LEU A 144 -16.20 25.41 5.78
N LEU A 145 -16.81 24.27 6.05
CA LEU A 145 -18.22 24.00 5.76
C LEU A 145 -19.15 24.23 6.95
N LYS A 146 -18.64 24.57 8.14
CA LYS A 146 -19.42 24.70 9.38
C LYS A 146 -20.69 25.53 9.22
N GLU A 147 -20.61 26.67 8.51
CA GLU A 147 -21.73 27.59 8.29
C GLU A 147 -22.71 27.10 7.21
N GLN A 148 -22.31 26.14 6.37
CA GLN A 148 -23.15 25.55 5.33
C GLN A 148 -23.90 24.30 5.82
N VAL A 149 -23.57 23.77 7.00
CA VAL A 149 -24.22 22.56 7.54
C VAL A 149 -25.71 22.84 7.77
N PRO A 150 -26.62 22.08 7.12
CA PRO A 150 -28.05 22.24 7.34
C PRO A 150 -28.43 22.00 8.81
N PRO A 151 -29.41 22.74 9.37
CA PRO A 151 -29.92 22.49 10.72
C PRO A 151 -30.42 21.05 10.91
N PRO A 152 -30.35 20.48 12.13
CA PRO A 152 -30.89 19.15 12.42
C PRO A 152 -32.36 19.04 11.99
N GLY A 153 -32.70 17.95 11.29
CA GLY A 153 -34.05 17.72 10.76
C GLY A 153 -34.33 18.35 9.40
N SER A 154 -33.37 19.05 8.80
CA SER A 154 -33.48 19.52 7.41
C SER A 154 -33.68 18.33 6.46
N PRO A 155 -34.51 18.46 5.41
CA PRO A 155 -34.67 17.43 4.41
C PRO A 155 -33.32 17.18 3.71
N LYS A 156 -32.99 15.90 3.51
CA LYS A 156 -31.79 15.52 2.76
C LYS A 156 -31.94 15.93 1.28
N PRO A 157 -30.85 16.25 0.57
CA PRO A 157 -30.90 16.52 -0.85
C PRO A 157 -31.55 15.38 -1.63
N SER A 158 -32.39 15.71 -2.62
CA SER A 158 -32.94 14.71 -3.53
C SER A 158 -31.84 14.13 -4.42
N LEU A 159 -31.83 12.81 -4.61
CA LEU A 159 -30.90 12.13 -5.52
C LEU A 159 -31.17 12.49 -7.00
N ASP A 160 -32.38 12.93 -7.32
CA ASP A 160 -32.77 13.40 -8.65
C ASP A 160 -32.52 14.91 -8.87
N ARG A 161 -31.83 15.59 -7.94
CA ARG A 161 -31.57 17.04 -8.03
C ARG A 161 -30.98 17.43 -9.39
N TRP A 162 -30.01 16.66 -9.88
CA TRP A 162 -29.36 16.93 -11.16
C TRP A 162 -30.31 16.85 -12.36
N ARG A 163 -31.34 15.99 -12.30
CA ARG A 163 -32.38 15.87 -13.34
C ARG A 163 -33.28 17.10 -13.37
N VAL A 164 -33.70 17.55 -12.19
CA VAL A 164 -34.53 18.77 -12.04
C VAL A 164 -33.76 20.01 -12.52
N GLU A 165 -32.46 20.06 -12.26
CA GLU A 165 -31.57 21.15 -12.69
C GLU A 165 -31.16 21.06 -14.18
N GLY A 166 -31.49 19.97 -14.89
CA GLY A 166 -31.18 19.81 -16.31
C GLY A 166 -29.68 19.73 -16.63
N ARG A 167 -28.86 19.21 -15.70
CA ARG A 167 -27.40 19.06 -15.85
C ARG A 167 -26.98 17.59 -15.73
N ARG A 168 -25.71 17.29 -16.03
CA ARG A 168 -25.12 15.98 -15.70
C ARG A 168 -25.01 15.79 -14.18
N PRO A 169 -25.14 14.56 -13.66
CA PRO A 169 -24.80 14.28 -12.27
C PRO A 169 -23.31 14.55 -12.06
N ARG A 170 -22.94 14.98 -10.86
CA ARG A 170 -21.54 15.26 -10.54
C ARG A 170 -21.14 14.71 -9.18
N VAL A 171 -19.90 14.25 -9.08
CA VAL A 171 -19.35 13.63 -7.87
C VAL A 171 -18.08 14.33 -7.40
N ASN A 172 -17.81 14.25 -6.09
CA ASN A 172 -16.48 14.59 -5.58
C ASN A 172 -15.58 13.36 -5.58
N LEU A 173 -14.29 13.52 -5.88
CA LEU A 173 -13.26 12.50 -5.68
C LEU A 173 -12.48 12.84 -4.42
N LEU A 174 -12.66 12.06 -3.35
CA LEU A 174 -12.11 12.35 -2.03
C LEU A 174 -11.04 11.33 -1.62
N GLY A 175 -9.91 11.82 -1.10
CA GLY A 175 -8.80 11.02 -0.58
C GLY A 175 -7.46 11.14 -1.31
N PRO A 176 -7.39 11.35 -2.65
CA PRO A 176 -6.12 11.44 -3.36
C PRO A 176 -5.22 12.49 -2.74
N SER A 177 -3.96 12.14 -2.45
CA SER A 177 -2.97 13.02 -1.82
C SER A 177 -1.57 12.72 -2.36
N LEU A 178 -0.66 13.68 -2.22
CA LEU A 178 0.77 13.46 -2.39
C LEU A 178 1.28 12.47 -1.34
N LEU A 179 2.33 11.75 -1.72
CA LEU A 179 2.86 10.56 -1.06
C LEU A 179 1.84 9.42 -0.95
N GLY A 180 0.64 9.57 -1.53
CA GLY A 180 -0.29 8.49 -1.77
C GLY A 180 0.15 7.67 -2.99
N PHE A 181 -0.05 6.37 -2.93
CA PHE A 181 0.39 5.46 -4.00
C PHE A 181 -0.43 5.72 -5.28
N ARG A 182 0.24 6.22 -6.33
CA ARG A 182 -0.30 6.43 -7.68
C ARG A 182 -1.51 7.37 -7.81
N CYS A 183 -1.82 8.14 -6.76
CA CYS A 183 -2.97 9.07 -6.71
C CYS A 183 -3.06 10.02 -7.93
N ARG A 184 -1.92 10.49 -8.45
CA ARG A 184 -1.86 11.37 -9.63
C ARG A 184 -2.58 10.75 -10.83
N ASP A 185 -2.30 9.48 -11.11
CA ASP A 185 -2.79 8.80 -12.30
C ASP A 185 -4.14 8.14 -12.04
N ASP A 186 -4.40 7.69 -10.82
CA ASP A 186 -5.73 7.19 -10.41
C ASP A 186 -6.82 8.26 -10.55
N VAL A 187 -6.53 9.51 -10.15
CA VAL A 187 -7.46 10.63 -10.37
C VAL A 187 -7.75 10.84 -11.85
N ARG A 188 -6.72 10.76 -12.71
CA ARG A 188 -6.88 10.93 -14.17
C ARG A 188 -7.73 9.80 -14.76
N GLU A 189 -7.47 8.56 -14.36
CA GLU A 189 -8.19 7.39 -14.86
C GLU A 189 -9.66 7.42 -14.45
N ILE A 190 -9.94 7.69 -13.17
CA ILE A 190 -11.31 7.75 -12.66
C ILE A 190 -12.06 8.96 -13.21
N THR A 191 -11.41 10.12 -13.36
CA THR A 191 -12.05 11.28 -14.01
C THR A 191 -12.45 10.96 -15.46
N ARG A 192 -11.56 10.30 -16.22
CA ARG A 192 -11.87 9.86 -17.59
C ARG A 192 -13.03 8.87 -17.62
N LEU A 193 -12.97 7.85 -16.74
CA LEU A 193 -14.00 6.83 -16.65
C LEU A 193 -15.38 7.43 -16.31
N LEU A 194 -15.45 8.33 -15.34
CA LEU A 194 -16.69 9.03 -14.98
C LEU A 194 -17.25 9.86 -16.14
N ALA A 195 -16.38 10.56 -16.87
CA ALA A 195 -16.79 11.39 -18.00
C ALA A 195 -17.44 10.58 -19.13
N GLU A 196 -16.96 9.36 -19.39
CA GLU A 196 -17.54 8.41 -20.36
C GLU A 196 -18.95 7.96 -19.94
N HIS A 197 -19.21 7.85 -18.64
CA HIS A 197 -20.51 7.50 -18.07
C HIS A 197 -21.45 8.70 -17.86
N GLY A 198 -21.14 9.86 -18.44
CA GLY A 198 -22.02 11.02 -18.31
C GLY A 198 -21.94 11.72 -16.95
N ILE A 199 -20.92 11.44 -16.13
CA ILE A 199 -20.77 11.98 -14.77
C ILE A 199 -19.64 12.99 -14.71
N ASP A 200 -19.91 14.17 -14.18
CA ASP A 200 -18.92 15.24 -14.03
C ASP A 200 -18.18 15.14 -12.68
N VAL A 201 -16.92 15.60 -12.63
CA VAL A 201 -16.19 15.74 -11.36
C VAL A 201 -16.36 17.16 -10.84
N ALA A 202 -16.93 17.30 -9.64
CA ALA A 202 -17.17 18.59 -9.01
C ALA A 202 -15.91 19.13 -8.30
N VAL A 203 -15.30 18.31 -7.45
CA VAL A 203 -14.10 18.60 -6.67
C VAL A 203 -13.25 17.34 -6.58
N VAL A 204 -11.94 17.47 -6.79
CA VAL A 204 -10.94 16.47 -6.37
C VAL A 204 -10.24 17.04 -5.14
N ALA A 205 -10.24 16.33 -4.01
CA ALA A 205 -9.64 16.82 -2.79
C ALA A 205 -9.04 15.68 -1.92
N PRO A 206 -7.92 15.93 -1.21
CA PRO A 206 -7.17 17.19 -1.13
C PRO A 206 -6.32 17.53 -2.36
N LEU A 207 -5.93 16.57 -3.20
CA LEU A 207 -5.01 16.80 -4.31
C LEU A 207 -5.52 17.83 -5.33
N GLY A 208 -4.83 18.97 -5.42
CA GLY A 208 -5.10 20.07 -6.34
C GLY A 208 -6.19 21.04 -5.88
N ALA A 209 -6.87 20.78 -4.76
CA ALA A 209 -7.95 21.64 -4.27
C ALA A 209 -7.43 22.90 -3.59
N ARG A 210 -8.17 24.00 -3.76
CA ARG A 210 -8.09 25.21 -2.92
C ARG A 210 -9.16 25.17 -1.81
N PRO A 211 -9.01 25.93 -0.71
CA PRO A 211 -10.07 26.08 0.29
C PRO A 211 -11.43 26.50 -0.31
N ALA A 212 -11.42 27.33 -1.35
CA ALA A 212 -12.63 27.69 -2.10
C ALA A 212 -13.30 26.48 -2.77
N ASP A 213 -12.53 25.47 -3.22
CA ASP A 213 -13.08 24.24 -3.80
C ASP A 213 -13.71 23.34 -2.75
N LEU A 214 -13.10 23.26 -1.55
CA LEU A 214 -13.70 22.51 -0.44
C LEU A 214 -15.08 23.05 -0.06
N ARG A 215 -15.29 24.37 -0.18
CA ARG A 215 -16.60 24.99 0.03
C ARG A 215 -17.66 24.56 -1.00
N ARG A 216 -17.25 23.98 -2.14
CA ARG A 216 -18.13 23.48 -3.21
C ARG A 216 -18.47 22.00 -3.06
N ILE A 217 -17.88 21.27 -2.11
CA ILE A 217 -18.17 19.84 -1.86
C ILE A 217 -19.69 19.56 -1.75
N PRO A 218 -20.51 20.35 -1.02
CA PRO A 218 -21.96 20.12 -0.90
C PRO A 218 -22.75 20.22 -2.21
N THR A 219 -22.14 20.79 -3.27
CA THR A 219 -22.78 20.94 -4.57
C THR A 219 -22.83 19.64 -5.37
N ALA A 220 -22.04 18.62 -5.00
CA ALA A 220 -22.04 17.32 -5.66
C ALA A 220 -23.25 16.46 -5.27
N ASP A 221 -23.63 15.55 -6.16
CA ASP A 221 -24.75 14.62 -5.96
C ASP A 221 -24.31 13.37 -5.18
N ALA A 222 -23.02 13.03 -5.23
CA ALA A 222 -22.41 11.97 -4.44
C ALA A 222 -20.92 12.25 -4.16
N ASN A 223 -20.35 11.49 -3.23
CA ASN A 223 -18.91 11.46 -2.96
C ASN A 223 -18.35 10.09 -3.34
N VAL A 224 -17.19 10.06 -4.01
CA VAL A 224 -16.41 8.84 -4.26
C VAL A 224 -15.23 8.83 -3.31
N CYS A 225 -15.21 7.84 -2.42
CA CYS A 225 -14.14 7.67 -1.43
C CYS A 225 -13.02 6.80 -2.01
N LEU A 226 -12.09 7.40 -2.75
CA LEU A 226 -11.04 6.67 -3.46
C LEU A 226 -10.01 6.03 -2.52
N TYR A 227 -9.67 6.71 -1.42
CA TYR A 227 -8.70 6.22 -0.43
C TYR A 227 -9.29 6.36 0.98
N PRO A 228 -9.97 5.31 1.49
CA PRO A 228 -10.62 5.30 2.80
C PRO A 228 -9.71 5.68 3.97
N GLU A 229 -8.42 5.36 3.90
CA GLU A 229 -7.37 5.69 4.89
C GLU A 229 -7.28 7.20 5.13
N VAL A 230 -7.59 8.02 4.11
CA VAL A 230 -7.50 9.48 4.14
C VAL A 230 -8.89 10.13 4.13
N ALA A 231 -9.84 9.59 3.38
CA ALA A 231 -11.14 10.22 3.17
C ALA A 231 -12.31 9.60 3.95
N GLY A 232 -12.14 8.42 4.56
CA GLY A 232 -13.24 7.70 5.21
C GLY A 232 -13.96 8.54 6.27
N THR A 233 -13.20 9.22 7.12
CA THR A 233 -13.72 10.11 8.18
C THR A 233 -14.55 11.26 7.61
N VAL A 234 -14.03 11.98 6.61
CA VAL A 234 -14.73 13.13 6.02
C VAL A 234 -15.94 12.70 5.20
N CYS A 235 -15.85 11.60 4.45
CA CYS A 235 -16.98 11.02 3.72
C CYS A 235 -18.12 10.65 4.68
N GLY A 236 -17.81 9.97 5.78
CA GLY A 236 -18.81 9.63 6.80
C GLY A 236 -19.43 10.88 7.45
N TRP A 237 -18.66 11.95 7.63
CA TRP A 237 -19.19 13.21 8.12
C TRP A 237 -20.10 13.90 7.09
N LEU A 238 -19.72 13.97 5.81
CA LEU A 238 -20.53 14.54 4.72
C LEU A 238 -21.85 13.79 4.55
N GLU A 239 -21.85 12.46 4.67
CA GLU A 239 -23.05 11.63 4.63
C GLU A 239 -24.02 11.96 5.79
N ARG A 240 -23.49 12.16 7.00
CA ARG A 240 -24.31 12.52 8.18
C ARG A 240 -24.78 13.97 8.16
N SER A 241 -23.91 14.90 7.76
CA SER A 241 -24.14 16.35 7.87
C SER A 241 -24.84 16.95 6.65
N PHE A 242 -24.53 16.48 5.44
CA PHE A 242 -25.13 16.99 4.20
C PHE A 242 -26.07 15.99 3.52
N GLY A 243 -26.16 14.75 4.02
CA GLY A 243 -26.96 13.70 3.39
C GLY A 243 -26.41 13.26 2.04
N GLN A 244 -25.14 13.57 1.73
CA GLN A 244 -24.51 13.18 0.47
C GLN A 244 -24.15 11.69 0.51
N PRO A 245 -24.71 10.87 -0.39
CA PRO A 245 -24.36 9.46 -0.46
C PRO A 245 -22.89 9.28 -0.86
N VAL A 246 -22.27 8.19 -0.40
CA VAL A 246 -20.85 7.90 -0.61
C VAL A 246 -20.68 6.54 -1.27
N VAL A 247 -20.01 6.53 -2.42
CA VAL A 247 -19.53 5.33 -3.10
C VAL A 247 -18.27 4.84 -2.38
N ARG A 248 -18.30 3.60 -1.91
CA ARG A 248 -17.21 3.02 -1.09
C ARG A 248 -16.41 1.93 -1.81
N THR A 249 -16.91 1.41 -2.94
CA THR A 249 -16.12 0.49 -3.76
C THR A 249 -14.93 1.22 -4.36
N VAL A 250 -13.72 0.76 -4.02
CA VAL A 250 -12.48 1.28 -4.60
C VAL A 250 -12.19 0.53 -5.91
N PRO A 251 -12.11 1.21 -7.07
CA PRO A 251 -12.06 0.57 -8.38
C PRO A 251 -10.65 0.10 -8.77
N ILE A 252 -10.04 -0.80 -7.98
CA ILE A 252 -8.74 -1.44 -8.29
C ILE A 252 -9.01 -2.89 -8.72
N GLY A 253 -8.65 -3.22 -9.96
CA GLY A 253 -8.99 -4.50 -10.60
C GLY A 253 -10.24 -4.42 -11.46
N ILE A 254 -10.42 -5.41 -12.34
CA ILE A 254 -11.52 -5.45 -13.32
C ILE A 254 -12.87 -5.58 -12.60
N GLY A 255 -12.99 -6.56 -11.71
CA GLY A 255 -14.25 -6.83 -11.02
C GLY A 255 -14.67 -5.68 -10.10
N ALA A 256 -13.71 -5.07 -9.41
CA ALA A 256 -13.96 -3.93 -8.53
C ALA A 256 -14.33 -2.66 -9.32
N THR A 257 -13.71 -2.43 -10.48
CA THR A 257 -14.07 -1.30 -11.36
C THR A 257 -15.51 -1.46 -11.89
N ALA A 258 -15.89 -2.66 -12.32
CA ALA A 258 -17.26 -2.93 -12.75
C ALA A 258 -18.28 -2.77 -11.61
N GLU A 259 -17.94 -3.22 -10.39
CA GLU A 259 -18.77 -3.05 -9.19
C GLU A 259 -18.92 -1.57 -8.79
N PHE A 260 -17.83 -0.81 -8.82
CA PHE A 260 -17.84 0.64 -8.59
C PHE A 260 -18.79 1.35 -9.55
N LEU A 261 -18.75 1.03 -10.84
CA LEU A 261 -19.67 1.61 -11.82
C LEU A 261 -21.11 1.22 -11.53
N ARG A 262 -21.40 -0.04 -11.17
CA ARG A 262 -22.76 -0.47 -10.81
C ARG A 262 -23.28 0.25 -9.57
N GLU A 263 -22.46 0.37 -8.52
CA GLU A 263 -22.79 1.12 -7.30
C GLU A 263 -23.11 2.58 -7.65
N LEU A 264 -22.28 3.20 -8.48
CA LEU A 264 -22.43 4.59 -8.89
C LEU A 264 -23.69 4.85 -9.72
N HIS A 265 -23.99 3.99 -10.72
CA HIS A 265 -25.22 4.13 -11.52
C HIS A 265 -26.47 3.94 -10.64
N ALA A 266 -26.46 2.92 -9.76
CA ALA A 266 -27.56 2.67 -8.85
C ALA A 266 -27.82 3.86 -7.92
N LEU A 267 -26.75 4.45 -7.36
CA LEU A 267 -26.82 5.58 -6.44
C LEU A 267 -27.30 6.86 -7.14
N LEU A 268 -26.84 7.14 -8.36
CA LEU A 268 -27.25 8.31 -9.15
C LEU A 268 -28.56 8.11 -9.92
N GLY A 269 -29.15 6.92 -9.85
CA GLY A 269 -30.36 6.54 -10.58
C GLY A 269 -30.17 6.47 -12.09
N LEU A 270 -28.94 6.33 -12.59
CA LEU A 270 -28.64 6.22 -14.01
C LEU A 270 -28.98 4.82 -14.53
N GLU A 271 -29.40 4.72 -15.79
CA GLU A 271 -29.54 3.41 -16.45
C GLU A 271 -28.16 2.75 -16.55
N LEU A 272 -28.09 1.45 -16.24
CA LEU A 272 -26.85 0.70 -16.35
C LEU A 272 -26.55 0.45 -17.84
N PRO A 273 -25.39 0.86 -18.38
CA PRO A 273 -25.02 0.56 -19.75
C PRO A 273 -24.99 -0.94 -20.02
N VAL A 274 -25.51 -1.35 -21.19
CA VAL A 274 -25.48 -2.75 -21.66
C VAL A 274 -24.06 -3.30 -21.68
N GLU A 275 -23.05 -2.46 -21.89
CA GLU A 275 -21.63 -2.84 -21.87
C GLU A 275 -21.15 -3.39 -20.52
N LEU A 276 -21.85 -3.12 -19.41
CA LEU A 276 -21.55 -3.66 -18.07
C LEU A 276 -22.31 -4.96 -17.77
N GLU A 277 -23.17 -5.42 -18.66
CA GLU A 277 -23.84 -6.72 -18.57
C GLU A 277 -22.87 -7.84 -18.94
N ALA A 278 -22.99 -8.99 -18.26
CA ALA A 278 -22.10 -10.12 -18.51
C ALA A 278 -22.32 -10.70 -19.92
N GLY A 279 -21.24 -10.83 -20.69
CA GLY A 279 -21.27 -11.54 -21.97
C GLY A 279 -21.43 -13.05 -21.81
N ALA A 280 -21.53 -13.76 -22.94
CA ALA A 280 -21.72 -15.22 -22.96
C ALA A 280 -20.58 -16.02 -22.30
N ASP A 281 -19.37 -15.45 -22.23
CA ASP A 281 -18.18 -16.02 -21.58
C ASP A 281 -17.98 -15.49 -20.14
N GLY A 282 -18.97 -14.78 -19.59
CA GLY A 282 -18.92 -14.15 -18.27
C GLY A 282 -18.16 -12.83 -18.21
N THR A 283 -17.56 -12.34 -19.31
CA THR A 283 -16.84 -11.06 -19.36
C THR A 283 -17.64 -10.02 -20.14
N SER A 284 -17.92 -8.88 -19.51
CA SER A 284 -18.68 -7.77 -20.11
C SER A 284 -17.85 -7.00 -21.15
N GLU A 285 -18.51 -6.24 -22.03
CA GLU A 285 -17.82 -5.45 -23.05
C GLU A 285 -16.98 -4.32 -22.44
N ALA A 286 -17.45 -3.73 -21.33
CA ALA A 286 -16.69 -2.75 -20.55
C ALA A 286 -15.40 -3.35 -19.98
N GLU A 287 -15.43 -4.59 -19.48
CA GLU A 287 -14.24 -5.26 -18.95
C GLU A 287 -13.20 -5.52 -20.06
N ARG A 288 -13.64 -5.80 -21.30
CA ARG A 288 -12.74 -5.99 -22.47
C ARG A 288 -12.00 -4.74 -22.93
N ARG A 289 -12.35 -3.57 -22.38
CA ARG A 289 -11.59 -2.34 -22.60
C ARG A 289 -10.21 -2.40 -21.93
N SER A 290 -10.08 -3.23 -20.90
CA SER A 290 -8.78 -3.62 -20.35
C SER A 290 -8.22 -4.84 -21.10
N ARG A 291 -6.90 -4.94 -21.16
CA ARG A 291 -6.18 -6.10 -21.71
C ARG A 291 -6.04 -7.22 -20.69
N LEU A 292 -6.08 -6.92 -19.38
CA LEU A 292 -5.92 -7.91 -18.32
C LEU A 292 -6.81 -9.15 -18.52
N PRO A 293 -8.13 -9.04 -18.81
CA PRO A 293 -8.98 -10.23 -18.97
C PRO A 293 -8.50 -11.17 -20.08
N TRP A 294 -8.01 -10.64 -21.19
CA TRP A 294 -7.45 -11.47 -22.26
C TRP A 294 -6.08 -12.03 -21.89
N TYR A 295 -5.20 -11.19 -21.33
CA TYR A 295 -3.83 -11.57 -20.96
C TYR A 295 -3.82 -12.63 -19.85
N SER A 296 -4.76 -12.59 -18.92
CA SER A 296 -4.91 -13.61 -17.88
C SER A 296 -5.48 -14.92 -18.45
N LYS A 297 -6.41 -14.85 -19.42
CA LYS A 297 -7.01 -16.04 -20.06
C LYS A 297 -6.12 -16.66 -21.14
N SER A 298 -5.13 -15.95 -21.66
CA SER A 298 -4.27 -16.46 -22.73
C SER A 298 -3.36 -17.59 -22.23
N VAL A 299 -2.98 -18.47 -23.16
CA VAL A 299 -2.29 -19.73 -22.82
C VAL A 299 -0.95 -19.52 -22.12
N ASP A 300 -0.26 -18.41 -22.39
CA ASP A 300 0.99 -18.03 -21.74
C ASP A 300 0.82 -17.75 -20.25
N SER A 301 -0.37 -17.38 -19.78
CA SER A 301 -0.67 -17.15 -18.35
C SER A 301 -1.06 -18.42 -17.60
N THR A 302 -1.15 -19.58 -18.26
CA THR A 302 -1.57 -20.84 -17.60
C THR A 302 -0.64 -21.22 -16.44
N TYR A 303 0.67 -20.96 -16.57
CA TYR A 303 1.68 -21.22 -15.53
C TYR A 303 1.51 -20.35 -14.27
N LEU A 304 0.72 -19.26 -14.32
CA LEU A 304 0.42 -18.42 -13.17
C LEU A 304 -0.53 -19.12 -12.19
N THR A 305 -1.35 -20.05 -12.70
CA THR A 305 -2.39 -20.73 -11.92
C THR A 305 -1.80 -21.43 -10.71
N GLY A 306 -2.29 -21.09 -9.52
CA GLY A 306 -1.84 -21.68 -8.26
C GLY A 306 -0.49 -21.20 -7.77
N LYS A 307 0.20 -20.27 -8.47
CA LYS A 307 1.41 -19.65 -7.91
C LYS A 307 1.07 -18.94 -6.61
N ARG A 308 1.91 -19.18 -5.60
CA ARG A 308 1.63 -18.76 -4.22
C ARG A 308 2.03 -17.30 -4.01
N VAL A 309 1.10 -16.47 -3.55
CA VAL A 309 1.35 -15.05 -3.33
C VAL A 309 1.12 -14.62 -1.88
N PHE A 310 2.04 -13.85 -1.32
CA PHE A 310 1.89 -13.18 -0.02
C PHE A 310 1.64 -11.69 -0.25
N ILE A 311 0.63 -11.13 0.40
CA ILE A 311 0.14 -9.78 0.15
C ILE A 311 0.20 -8.95 1.44
N PHE A 312 0.81 -7.77 1.37
CA PHE A 312 0.93 -6.84 2.49
C PHE A 312 0.94 -5.37 2.05
N GLY A 313 0.32 -4.48 2.82
CA GLY A 313 0.27 -3.04 2.52
C GLY A 313 -0.76 -2.30 3.37
N ASP A 314 -1.15 -1.09 2.96
CA ASP A 314 -2.38 -0.48 3.47
C ASP A 314 -3.60 -1.35 3.15
N ALA A 315 -4.68 -1.16 3.91
CA ALA A 315 -5.84 -2.04 3.82
C ALA A 315 -6.48 -2.01 2.42
N THR A 316 -6.60 -0.84 1.81
CA THR A 316 -7.23 -0.69 0.49
C THR A 316 -6.48 -1.47 -0.59
N HIS A 317 -5.17 -1.29 -0.71
CA HIS A 317 -4.42 -1.98 -1.76
C HIS A 317 -4.25 -3.46 -1.46
N ALA A 318 -4.09 -3.86 -0.18
CA ALA A 318 -3.97 -5.27 0.18
C ALA A 318 -5.27 -6.06 -0.12
N VAL A 319 -6.44 -5.51 0.21
CA VAL A 319 -7.75 -6.14 -0.09
C VAL A 319 -7.99 -6.19 -1.60
N ALA A 320 -7.70 -5.11 -2.32
CA ALA A 320 -7.83 -5.09 -3.78
C ALA A 320 -6.88 -6.11 -4.43
N ALA A 321 -5.62 -6.17 -3.99
CA ALA A 321 -4.64 -7.11 -4.51
C ALA A 321 -5.04 -8.56 -4.25
N ALA A 322 -5.59 -8.87 -3.07
CA ALA A 322 -6.10 -10.20 -2.75
C ALA A 322 -7.23 -10.62 -3.70
N ARG A 323 -8.15 -9.70 -4.04
CA ARG A 323 -9.23 -9.96 -5.00
C ARG A 323 -8.69 -10.19 -6.40
N VAL A 324 -7.80 -9.34 -6.91
CA VAL A 324 -7.23 -9.46 -8.26
C VAL A 324 -6.39 -10.74 -8.38
N ALA A 325 -5.52 -10.99 -7.39
CA ALA A 325 -4.66 -12.19 -7.38
C ALA A 325 -5.49 -13.48 -7.44
N SER A 326 -6.49 -13.62 -6.56
CA SER A 326 -7.29 -14.85 -6.46
C SER A 326 -8.33 -15.01 -7.58
N ARG A 327 -9.00 -13.92 -7.99
CA ARG A 327 -10.18 -14.00 -8.89
C ARG A 327 -9.88 -13.61 -10.33
N GLU A 328 -8.81 -12.84 -10.58
CA GLU A 328 -8.51 -12.31 -11.92
C GLU A 328 -7.22 -12.89 -12.51
N LEU A 329 -6.25 -13.31 -11.69
CA LEU A 329 -4.96 -13.88 -12.13
C LEU A 329 -4.76 -15.37 -11.78
N GLY A 330 -5.62 -15.94 -10.93
CA GLY A 330 -5.57 -17.35 -10.57
C GLY A 330 -4.44 -17.74 -9.60
N PHE A 331 -3.87 -16.79 -8.87
CA PHE A 331 -2.89 -17.06 -7.81
C PHE A 331 -3.53 -17.69 -6.57
N GLU A 332 -2.76 -18.51 -5.86
CA GLU A 332 -3.11 -18.99 -4.51
C GLU A 332 -2.61 -17.94 -3.50
N VAL A 333 -3.52 -17.19 -2.86
CA VAL A 333 -3.14 -16.26 -1.79
C VAL A 333 -2.83 -17.06 -0.54
N VAL A 334 -1.59 -16.98 -0.05
CA VAL A 334 -1.09 -17.78 1.08
C VAL A 334 -0.79 -16.96 2.33
N GLY A 335 -0.93 -15.64 2.22
CA GLY A 335 -0.87 -14.70 3.33
C GLY A 335 -1.44 -13.35 2.92
N LEU A 336 -2.22 -12.76 3.81
CA LEU A 336 -2.81 -11.42 3.63
C LEU A 336 -2.66 -10.64 4.93
N GLY A 337 -2.08 -9.45 4.85
CA GLY A 337 -1.91 -8.59 6.01
C GLY A 337 -1.94 -7.11 5.69
N SER A 338 -1.98 -6.31 6.75
CA SER A 338 -1.91 -4.86 6.66
C SER A 338 -1.34 -4.22 7.91
N TYR A 339 -0.66 -3.09 7.73
CA TYR A 339 -0.26 -2.22 8.84
C TYR A 339 -1.36 -1.25 9.28
N SER A 340 -2.43 -1.08 8.49
CA SER A 340 -3.56 -0.19 8.75
C SER A 340 -4.50 -0.75 9.81
N ARG A 341 -4.21 -0.49 11.09
CA ARG A 341 -5.02 -0.98 12.22
C ARG A 341 -6.45 -0.45 12.19
N GLU A 342 -6.66 0.77 11.68
CA GLU A 342 -7.98 1.42 11.54
C GLU A 342 -8.95 0.64 10.65
N GLN A 343 -8.43 -0.13 9.69
CA GLN A 343 -9.23 -0.88 8.69
C GLN A 343 -8.98 -2.39 8.79
N ALA A 344 -8.57 -2.86 9.98
CA ALA A 344 -8.29 -4.26 10.23
C ALA A 344 -9.52 -5.16 10.04
N ARG A 345 -10.74 -4.62 10.15
CA ARG A 345 -11.98 -5.38 9.98
C ARG A 345 -12.16 -5.83 8.52
N GLU A 346 -11.91 -4.93 7.59
CA GLU A 346 -12.01 -5.15 6.15
C GLU A 346 -10.98 -6.19 5.70
N VAL A 347 -9.73 -6.07 6.16
CA VAL A 347 -8.65 -7.03 5.85
C VAL A 347 -8.97 -8.41 6.43
N ARG A 348 -9.47 -8.50 7.66
CA ARG A 348 -9.89 -9.78 8.27
C ARG A 348 -11.04 -10.43 7.52
N ALA A 349 -12.00 -9.64 7.02
CA ALA A 349 -13.09 -10.17 6.22
C ALA A 349 -12.57 -10.77 4.90
N ALA A 350 -11.70 -10.05 4.18
CA ALA A 350 -11.08 -10.55 2.96
C ALA A 350 -10.21 -11.80 3.20
N ALA A 351 -9.42 -11.83 4.28
CA ALA A 351 -8.63 -13.01 4.63
C ALA A 351 -9.51 -14.23 4.93
N LYS A 352 -10.62 -14.03 5.65
CA LYS A 352 -11.58 -15.10 5.95
C LYS A 352 -12.21 -15.69 4.69
N GLU A 353 -12.54 -14.87 3.68
CA GLU A 353 -13.04 -15.36 2.38
C GLU A 353 -12.03 -16.27 1.67
N LEU A 354 -10.73 -16.06 1.93
CA LEU A 354 -9.63 -16.86 1.39
C LEU A 354 -9.22 -18.04 2.30
N GLY A 355 -9.89 -18.22 3.45
CA GLY A 355 -9.52 -19.25 4.42
C GLY A 355 -8.22 -18.95 5.19
N LEU A 356 -7.81 -17.69 5.27
CA LEU A 356 -6.60 -17.23 5.93
C LEU A 356 -6.89 -16.48 7.23
N GLU A 357 -5.89 -16.43 8.11
CA GLU A 357 -5.85 -15.46 9.21
C GLU A 357 -5.15 -14.18 8.73
N ALA A 358 -5.75 -13.02 8.98
CA ALA A 358 -5.16 -11.74 8.57
C ALA A 358 -4.01 -11.33 9.51
N LEU A 359 -2.86 -10.99 8.94
CA LEU A 359 -1.73 -10.42 9.67
C LEU A 359 -1.90 -8.91 9.84
N ILE A 360 -2.35 -8.47 11.00
CA ILE A 360 -2.44 -7.04 11.35
C ILE A 360 -1.24 -6.65 12.20
N SER A 361 -0.22 -6.05 11.58
CA SER A 361 1.05 -5.74 12.23
C SER A 361 1.73 -4.52 11.59
N ASP A 362 2.38 -3.71 12.40
CA ASP A 362 3.31 -2.66 11.98
C ASP A 362 4.77 -3.01 12.30
N ASP A 363 5.03 -4.19 12.85
CA ASP A 363 6.37 -4.76 13.02
C ASP A 363 6.79 -5.52 11.76
N TYR A 364 7.80 -4.99 11.06
CA TYR A 364 8.34 -5.58 9.84
C TYR A 364 9.00 -6.95 10.06
N LEU A 365 9.47 -7.26 11.28
CA LEU A 365 10.06 -8.56 11.59
C LEU A 365 8.98 -9.64 11.67
N ALA A 366 7.81 -9.30 12.23
CA ALA A 366 6.66 -10.20 12.20
C ALA A 366 6.17 -10.46 10.77
N VAL A 367 6.19 -9.44 9.90
CA VAL A 367 5.84 -9.58 8.48
C VAL A 367 6.86 -10.45 7.75
N GLU A 368 8.16 -10.20 7.92
CA GLU A 368 9.21 -11.05 7.34
C GLU A 368 9.10 -12.51 7.79
N LYS A 369 8.86 -12.74 9.09
CA LYS A 369 8.68 -14.08 9.63
C LYS A 369 7.48 -14.77 8.97
N ALA A 370 6.34 -14.10 8.87
CA ALA A 370 5.15 -14.64 8.20
C ALA A 370 5.40 -14.93 6.71
N MET A 371 6.16 -14.08 6.01
CA MET A 371 6.57 -14.32 4.62
C MET A 371 7.45 -15.58 4.51
N ALA A 372 8.45 -15.71 5.38
CA ALA A 372 9.34 -16.86 5.42
C ALA A 372 8.61 -18.16 5.77
N GLU A 373 7.60 -18.09 6.67
CA GLU A 373 6.71 -19.20 7.04
C GLU A 373 5.66 -19.52 5.97
N ALA A 374 5.30 -18.58 5.11
CA ALA A 374 4.41 -18.85 3.98
C ALA A 374 5.17 -19.48 2.79
N ALA A 375 6.44 -19.12 2.56
CA ALA A 375 7.23 -19.45 1.33
C ALA A 375 6.44 -19.19 0.05
N PRO A 376 6.02 -17.93 -0.18
CA PRO A 376 5.38 -17.57 -1.41
C PRO A 376 6.38 -17.61 -2.59
N GLU A 377 5.84 -17.71 -3.79
CA GLU A 377 6.57 -17.55 -5.05
C GLU A 377 6.59 -16.08 -5.51
N LEU A 378 5.68 -15.26 -4.97
CA LEU A 378 5.58 -13.82 -5.24
C LEU A 378 5.17 -13.07 -3.97
N VAL A 379 5.77 -11.91 -3.76
CA VAL A 379 5.36 -10.96 -2.73
C VAL A 379 4.78 -9.71 -3.38
N LEU A 380 3.54 -9.37 -3.04
CA LEU A 380 2.90 -8.11 -3.41
C LEU A 380 2.84 -7.23 -2.16
N GLY A 381 3.77 -6.28 -2.05
CA GLY A 381 4.11 -5.65 -0.79
C GLY A 381 4.31 -4.15 -0.85
N THR A 382 4.92 -3.61 0.20
CA THR A 382 5.44 -2.24 0.25
C THR A 382 6.93 -2.24 -0.15
N GLN A 383 7.57 -1.08 -0.08
CA GLN A 383 9.03 -1.01 -0.22
C GLN A 383 9.77 -1.85 0.85
N MET A 384 9.19 -2.06 2.04
CA MET A 384 9.79 -2.91 3.07
C MET A 384 9.78 -4.39 2.70
N GLU A 385 8.66 -4.87 2.17
CA GLU A 385 8.54 -6.25 1.71
C GLU A 385 9.50 -6.53 0.55
N ARG A 386 9.83 -5.54 -0.28
CA ARG A 386 10.89 -5.67 -1.28
C ARG A 386 12.26 -5.95 -0.65
N HIS A 387 12.57 -5.34 0.49
CA HIS A 387 13.81 -5.63 1.22
C HIS A 387 13.80 -7.05 1.80
N SER A 388 12.71 -7.47 2.44
CA SER A 388 12.56 -8.83 2.99
C SER A 388 12.57 -9.89 1.88
N ALA A 389 11.85 -9.68 0.79
CA ALA A 389 11.82 -10.57 -0.37
C ALA A 389 13.21 -10.71 -1.01
N LYS A 390 13.99 -9.63 -1.10
CA LYS A 390 15.39 -9.70 -1.56
C LYS A 390 16.24 -10.60 -0.67
N ARG A 391 16.11 -10.52 0.66
CA ARG A 391 16.84 -11.40 1.59
C ARG A 391 16.41 -12.86 1.45
N LEU A 392 15.12 -13.10 1.24
CA LEU A 392 14.55 -14.43 1.10
C LEU A 392 14.69 -15.01 -0.32
N GLY A 393 15.19 -14.23 -1.29
CA GLY A 393 15.30 -14.67 -2.69
C GLY A 393 13.96 -14.79 -3.42
N ILE A 394 12.94 -14.03 -3.01
CA ILE A 394 11.58 -14.13 -3.55
C ILE A 394 11.30 -12.96 -4.52
N PRO A 395 10.67 -13.21 -5.68
CA PRO A 395 10.10 -12.15 -6.53
C PRO A 395 9.18 -11.19 -5.76
N CYS A 396 9.26 -9.90 -6.05
CA CYS A 396 8.45 -8.89 -5.36
C CYS A 396 7.98 -7.78 -6.30
N ALA A 397 6.74 -7.31 -6.11
CA ALA A 397 6.23 -6.08 -6.69
C ALA A 397 5.65 -5.17 -5.58
N VAL A 398 5.82 -3.86 -5.73
CA VAL A 398 5.26 -2.86 -4.81
C VAL A 398 3.81 -2.55 -5.23
N ILE A 399 2.87 -2.66 -4.29
CA ILE A 399 1.44 -2.42 -4.50
C ILE A 399 0.86 -1.31 -3.62
N SER A 400 1.62 -0.82 -2.64
CA SER A 400 1.14 0.11 -1.62
C SER A 400 2.28 0.98 -1.07
N ALA A 401 1.91 2.07 -0.41
CA ALA A 401 2.83 2.83 0.45
C ALA A 401 3.25 1.97 1.67
N PRO A 402 4.37 2.28 2.38
CA PRO A 402 5.38 3.27 2.04
C PRO A 402 6.13 2.90 0.74
N LEU A 403 6.41 3.93 -0.05
CA LEU A 403 6.96 3.84 -1.39
C LEU A 403 8.29 4.61 -1.50
N HIS A 404 9.02 4.42 -2.60
CA HIS A 404 10.18 5.25 -2.92
C HIS A 404 10.04 5.90 -4.29
N VAL A 405 11.02 6.73 -4.69
CA VAL A 405 11.00 7.52 -5.94
C VAL A 405 10.73 6.70 -7.22
N GLN A 406 10.99 5.39 -7.23
CA GLN A 406 10.71 4.52 -8.37
C GLN A 406 9.20 4.32 -8.60
N ASP A 407 8.41 4.42 -7.53
CA ASP A 407 6.97 4.25 -7.53
C ASP A 407 6.19 5.54 -7.80
N VAL A 408 6.91 6.65 -8.03
CA VAL A 408 6.38 7.92 -8.56
C VAL A 408 6.90 8.15 -9.98
N PRO A 409 6.49 7.34 -10.96
CA PRO A 409 7.12 7.35 -12.27
C PRO A 409 6.66 8.55 -13.12
N ALA A 410 7.45 8.85 -14.15
CA ALA A 410 7.09 9.84 -15.15
C ALA A 410 5.97 9.36 -16.10
N ARG A 411 5.91 8.06 -16.40
CA ARG A 411 4.88 7.46 -17.25
C ARG A 411 3.51 7.45 -16.55
N TYR A 412 2.45 7.32 -17.35
CA TYR A 412 1.12 7.04 -16.83
C TYR A 412 1.09 5.64 -16.19
N SER A 413 0.64 5.55 -14.93
CA SER A 413 0.78 4.36 -14.10
C SER A 413 -0.32 4.19 -13.04
N PRO A 414 -1.62 4.31 -13.40
CA PRO A 414 -2.71 4.12 -12.45
C PRO A 414 -2.71 2.69 -11.87
N GLN A 415 -3.38 2.50 -10.74
CA GLN A 415 -3.81 1.21 -10.20
C GLN A 415 -5.32 1.04 -10.32
N MET A 416 -6.06 2.15 -10.38
CA MET A 416 -7.50 2.17 -10.54
C MET A 416 -7.94 2.07 -12.00
N GLY A 417 -9.17 1.62 -12.22
CA GLY A 417 -9.82 1.60 -13.52
C GLY A 417 -9.25 0.57 -14.51
N TRP A 418 -9.67 0.69 -15.77
CA TRP A 418 -9.35 -0.29 -16.81
C TRP A 418 -7.87 -0.30 -17.19
N GLU A 419 -7.23 0.88 -17.26
CA GLU A 419 -5.79 0.96 -17.48
C GLU A 419 -5.00 0.53 -16.25
N GLY A 420 -5.51 0.81 -15.04
CA GLY A 420 -4.90 0.35 -13.80
C GLY A 420 -4.72 -1.17 -13.80
N ALA A 421 -5.74 -1.91 -14.22
CA ALA A 421 -5.67 -3.36 -14.39
C ALA A 421 -4.55 -3.81 -15.36
N ASN A 422 -4.32 -3.09 -16.47
CA ASN A 422 -3.18 -3.40 -17.36
C ASN A 422 -1.84 -3.23 -16.64
N VAL A 423 -1.69 -2.12 -15.90
CA VAL A 423 -0.49 -1.84 -15.12
C VAL A 423 -0.28 -2.88 -14.03
N LEU A 424 -1.35 -3.35 -13.36
CA LEU A 424 -1.28 -4.42 -12.36
C LEU A 424 -0.73 -5.71 -12.98
N PHE A 425 -1.30 -6.15 -14.12
CA PHE A 425 -0.86 -7.37 -14.80
C PHE A 425 0.64 -7.32 -15.11
N ASP A 426 1.08 -6.28 -15.81
CA ASP A 426 2.50 -6.14 -16.19
C ASP A 426 3.40 -6.08 -14.96
N THR A 427 2.99 -5.33 -13.93
CA THR A 427 3.83 -5.11 -12.73
C THR A 427 3.97 -6.36 -11.87
N TRP A 428 2.91 -7.16 -11.74
CA TRP A 428 2.89 -8.32 -10.83
C TRP A 428 3.45 -9.58 -11.49
N VAL A 429 3.31 -9.71 -12.80
CA VAL A 429 3.84 -10.86 -13.56
C VAL A 429 5.33 -10.68 -13.85
N HIS A 430 5.80 -9.45 -14.13
CA HIS A 430 7.19 -9.20 -14.52
C HIS A 430 8.29 -9.76 -13.58
N PRO A 431 8.14 -9.74 -12.24
CA PRO A 431 9.16 -10.29 -11.34
C PRO A 431 9.29 -11.82 -11.36
N LEU A 432 8.26 -12.53 -11.84
CA LEU A 432 8.24 -13.98 -11.92
C LEU A 432 9.18 -14.47 -13.02
N MET A 433 9.68 -15.69 -12.88
CA MET A 433 10.40 -16.38 -13.94
C MET A 433 9.43 -16.69 -15.10
N MET A 434 9.87 -16.49 -16.34
CA MET A 434 8.99 -16.68 -17.51
C MET A 434 8.75 -18.18 -17.76
N GLY A 435 7.57 -18.55 -18.28
CA GLY A 435 7.13 -19.96 -18.32
C GLY A 435 8.06 -20.93 -19.06
N LEU A 436 8.71 -20.52 -20.15
CA LEU A 436 9.69 -21.37 -20.85
C LEU A 436 10.96 -21.59 -20.01
N GLU A 437 11.47 -20.51 -19.41
CA GLU A 437 12.65 -20.56 -18.53
C GLU A 437 12.39 -21.43 -17.30
N GLU A 438 11.19 -21.31 -16.71
CA GLU A 438 10.73 -22.15 -15.60
C GLU A 438 10.74 -23.64 -15.95
N HIS A 439 10.25 -23.98 -17.15
CA HIS A 439 10.23 -25.37 -17.60
C HIS A 439 11.64 -25.91 -17.90
N LEU A 440 12.48 -25.09 -18.54
CA LEU A 440 13.85 -25.47 -18.91
C LEU A 440 14.73 -25.70 -17.68
N ILE A 441 14.68 -24.84 -16.65
CA ILE A 441 15.44 -25.04 -15.40
C ILE A 441 14.98 -26.30 -14.67
N GLY A 442 13.68 -26.62 -14.74
CA GLY A 442 13.15 -27.88 -14.21
C GLY A 442 13.75 -29.12 -14.86
N MET A 443 13.99 -29.07 -16.18
CA MET A 443 14.42 -30.18 -17.03
C MET A 443 15.95 -30.29 -17.17
N PHE A 444 16.66 -29.18 -17.25
CA PHE A 444 18.11 -29.09 -17.52
C PHE A 444 18.81 -28.30 -16.41
N ARG A 445 19.31 -29.02 -15.40
CA ARG A 445 19.87 -28.42 -14.16
C ARG A 445 21.38 -28.23 -14.14
N HIS A 446 22.06 -28.61 -15.22
CA HIS A 446 23.51 -28.57 -15.35
C HIS A 446 23.97 -27.53 -16.37
N ASP A 447 23.13 -26.54 -16.66
CA ASP A 447 23.50 -25.42 -17.53
C ASP A 447 24.43 -24.45 -16.77
N PHE A 448 25.41 -23.88 -17.47
CA PHE A 448 26.40 -22.98 -16.87
C PHE A 448 25.90 -21.52 -16.80
N GLU A 449 24.85 -21.18 -17.54
CA GLU A 449 24.25 -19.84 -17.62
C GLU A 449 22.85 -19.83 -16.98
N PHE A 450 22.02 -20.84 -17.27
CA PHE A 450 20.66 -20.99 -16.74
C PHE A 450 20.62 -21.87 -15.49
N VAL A 451 21.11 -21.32 -14.37
CA VAL A 451 21.19 -22.02 -13.08
C VAL A 451 19.93 -21.84 -12.21
N ASP A 452 19.76 -22.71 -11.21
CA ASP A 452 18.63 -22.65 -10.27
C ASP A 452 18.52 -21.27 -9.58
N GLY A 453 17.35 -20.64 -9.68
CA GLY A 453 17.11 -19.28 -9.16
C GLY A 453 17.44 -18.14 -10.12
N HIS A 454 18.01 -18.41 -11.30
CA HIS A 454 18.28 -17.41 -12.33
C HIS A 454 16.99 -16.97 -13.05
N ARG A 455 16.93 -15.68 -13.41
CA ARG A 455 15.83 -15.03 -14.12
C ARG A 455 16.42 -14.14 -15.22
N SER A 456 16.72 -14.74 -16.36
CA SER A 456 17.46 -14.14 -17.47
C SER A 456 16.79 -12.90 -18.04
N HIS A 457 15.45 -12.81 -18.02
CA HIS A 457 14.71 -11.64 -18.53
C HIS A 457 14.93 -10.37 -17.69
N LEU A 458 15.45 -10.51 -16.46
CA LEU A 458 15.83 -9.38 -15.61
C LEU A 458 17.24 -8.86 -15.92
N GLY A 459 18.01 -9.56 -16.76
CA GLY A 459 19.34 -9.14 -17.20
C GLY A 459 20.45 -9.25 -16.15
N ASP A 460 20.15 -9.82 -14.98
CA ASP A 460 21.15 -10.16 -13.97
C ASP A 460 21.96 -11.38 -14.46
N GLY A 461 23.28 -11.34 -14.31
CA GLY A 461 24.11 -12.53 -14.57
C GLY A 461 23.73 -13.69 -13.65
N ALA A 462 24.10 -14.92 -14.02
CA ALA A 462 23.87 -16.10 -13.19
C ALA A 462 24.31 -15.83 -11.72
N PRO A 463 23.46 -16.12 -10.70
CA PRO A 463 23.86 -15.95 -9.31
C PRO A 463 25.18 -16.68 -9.07
N SER A 464 26.16 -16.02 -8.43
CA SER A 464 27.48 -16.62 -8.23
C SER A 464 27.34 -17.91 -7.43
N VAL A 465 27.61 -19.03 -8.09
CA VAL A 465 27.71 -20.33 -7.43
C VAL A 465 28.93 -20.25 -6.50
N SER A 466 28.71 -20.13 -5.19
CA SER A 466 29.78 -20.39 -4.23
C SER A 466 30.25 -21.83 -4.48
N PRO A 467 31.54 -22.06 -4.78
CA PRO A 467 32.01 -23.40 -5.12
C PRO A 467 31.79 -24.32 -3.92
N THR A 468 31.02 -25.39 -4.14
CA THR A 468 31.01 -26.55 -3.26
C THR A 468 32.44 -27.11 -3.20
N ALA A 469 32.83 -27.57 -2.01
CA ALA A 469 34.20 -27.92 -1.64
C ALA A 469 34.79 -29.17 -2.33
N ASP A 470 34.32 -29.56 -3.51
CA ASP A 470 34.67 -30.84 -4.15
C ASP A 470 35.55 -30.71 -5.41
N ALA A 471 36.14 -29.55 -5.68
CA ALA A 471 36.95 -29.36 -6.88
C ALA A 471 38.26 -28.59 -6.67
N VAL A 472 39.05 -28.91 -5.63
CA VAL A 472 40.50 -28.62 -5.68
C VAL A 472 41.27 -29.63 -4.82
N HIS A 473 41.93 -30.63 -5.43
CA HIS A 473 43.18 -31.17 -4.91
C HIS A 473 43.94 -32.01 -5.96
N GLU A 474 44.76 -31.36 -6.78
CA GLU A 474 46.08 -31.86 -7.17
C GLU A 474 47.08 -30.69 -7.10
N GLY A 475 48.12 -30.83 -6.27
CA GLY A 475 49.29 -29.93 -6.25
C GLY A 475 49.66 -29.31 -4.90
N ALA A 476 50.54 -30.01 -4.16
CA ALA A 476 51.64 -29.58 -3.26
C ALA A 476 51.79 -28.08 -2.86
N ALA A 477 52.23 -27.66 -1.66
CA ALA A 477 52.70 -28.30 -0.43
C ALA A 477 52.91 -27.24 0.69
N SER A 478 52.99 -27.75 1.93
CA SER A 478 53.79 -27.28 3.08
C SER A 478 53.21 -26.29 4.13
N GLN A 479 52.96 -26.90 5.30
CA GLN A 479 53.37 -26.54 6.67
C GLN A 479 52.88 -25.25 7.35
N GLY A 480 52.18 -25.47 8.47
CA GLY A 480 51.96 -24.47 9.53
C GLY A 480 50.91 -24.93 10.54
N ALA A 481 51.30 -25.81 11.48
CA ALA A 481 50.43 -26.27 12.56
C ALA A 481 50.13 -25.14 13.56
N ALA A 482 48.85 -24.85 13.77
CA ALA A 482 48.36 -24.16 14.95
C ALA A 482 46.97 -24.71 15.31
N ALA A 483 46.88 -25.34 16.48
CA ALA A 483 45.67 -25.91 17.03
C ALA A 483 44.65 -24.80 17.34
N VAL A 484 43.43 -24.96 16.82
CA VAL A 484 42.25 -24.20 17.27
C VAL A 484 41.13 -25.19 17.54
N ALA A 485 40.52 -25.02 18.70
CA ALA A 485 39.56 -25.89 19.33
C ALA A 485 38.38 -26.27 18.42
N LEU A 486 38.02 -27.55 18.47
CA LEU A 486 36.76 -28.09 17.99
C LEU A 486 35.61 -27.35 18.68
N VAL A 487 34.89 -26.55 17.91
CA VAL A 487 33.56 -26.07 18.30
C VAL A 487 32.61 -27.24 18.08
N GLU A 488 32.08 -27.78 19.17
CA GLU A 488 31.01 -28.77 19.15
C GLU A 488 29.84 -28.28 18.30
N ALA A 489 29.35 -29.16 17.42
CA ALA A 489 28.10 -28.99 16.70
C ALA A 489 26.95 -28.79 17.72
N PRO A 490 25.98 -27.91 17.46
CA PRO A 490 24.85 -27.73 18.35
C PRO A 490 24.07 -29.04 18.45
N ALA A 491 23.86 -29.50 19.68
CA ALA A 491 23.03 -30.66 19.98
C ALA A 491 21.62 -30.46 19.38
N ALA A 492 21.18 -31.46 18.63
CA ALA A 492 19.84 -31.53 18.05
C ALA A 492 18.79 -31.32 19.14
N VAL A 493 17.86 -30.40 18.89
CA VAL A 493 16.67 -30.22 19.70
C VAL A 493 15.83 -31.49 19.56
N ALA A 494 15.57 -32.19 20.67
CA ALA A 494 14.80 -33.43 20.67
C ALA A 494 13.39 -33.18 20.12
N GLY A 495 13.11 -33.71 18.92
CA GLY A 495 11.77 -33.69 18.31
C GLY A 495 11.70 -33.23 16.85
N GLU A 496 12.78 -32.71 16.26
CA GLU A 496 12.79 -32.38 14.83
C GLU A 496 13.27 -33.56 13.96
N PRO A 497 12.52 -33.94 12.91
CA PRO A 497 12.92 -35.00 12.00
C PRO A 497 14.14 -34.57 11.17
N LEU A 498 15.14 -35.45 11.06
CA LEU A 498 16.41 -35.15 10.38
C LEU A 498 16.33 -35.51 8.90
N TRP A 499 16.78 -34.61 8.02
CA TRP A 499 16.91 -34.90 6.60
C TRP A 499 18.08 -35.85 6.33
N THR A 500 17.81 -36.92 5.60
CA THR A 500 18.84 -37.84 5.10
C THR A 500 19.46 -37.29 3.82
N ALA A 501 20.65 -37.77 3.44
CA ALA A 501 21.35 -37.30 2.25
C ALA A 501 20.55 -37.55 0.94
N ASP A 502 19.84 -38.68 0.85
CA ASP A 502 18.95 -38.97 -0.29
C ASP A 502 17.68 -38.10 -0.27
N GLY A 503 17.13 -37.81 0.93
CA GLY A 503 16.03 -36.86 1.09
C GLY A 503 16.41 -35.44 0.64
N GLU A 504 17.58 -34.94 1.05
CA GLU A 504 18.08 -33.63 0.60
C GLU A 504 18.35 -33.62 -0.91
N ALA A 505 18.97 -34.67 -1.45
CA ALA A 505 19.21 -34.79 -2.89
C ALA A 505 17.90 -34.76 -3.70
N GLU A 506 16.84 -35.41 -3.23
CA GLU A 506 15.52 -35.32 -3.87
C GLU A 506 14.84 -33.96 -3.68
N LEU A 507 14.99 -33.33 -2.52
CA LEU A 507 14.48 -31.97 -2.31
C LEU A 507 15.15 -30.95 -3.27
N HIS A 508 16.45 -31.10 -3.52
CA HIS A 508 17.17 -30.31 -4.52
C HIS A 508 16.66 -30.53 -5.94
N LYS A 509 15.94 -31.62 -6.20
CA LYS A 509 15.28 -31.82 -7.49
C LYS A 509 14.00 -31.01 -7.68
N ILE A 510 13.54 -30.30 -6.65
CA ILE A 510 12.34 -29.47 -6.73
C ILE A 510 12.75 -28.06 -7.15
N PRO A 511 12.06 -27.43 -8.13
CA PRO A 511 12.37 -26.06 -8.55
C PRO A 511 12.40 -25.09 -7.38
N PHE A 512 13.35 -24.14 -7.37
CA PHE A 512 13.65 -23.32 -6.18
C PHE A 512 12.42 -22.65 -5.55
N PHE A 513 11.51 -22.14 -6.38
CA PHE A 513 10.37 -21.33 -5.95
C PHE A 513 9.30 -22.13 -5.19
N VAL A 514 9.16 -23.44 -5.45
CA VAL A 514 8.27 -24.34 -4.70
C VAL A 514 9.00 -25.18 -3.63
N ARG A 515 10.34 -25.23 -3.67
CA ARG A 515 11.16 -26.05 -2.77
C ARG A 515 10.89 -25.77 -1.28
N GLY A 516 10.74 -24.50 -0.91
CA GLY A 516 10.44 -24.11 0.48
C GLY A 516 9.13 -24.70 1.01
N LYS A 517 8.07 -24.72 0.19
CA LYS A 517 6.79 -25.37 0.53
C LYS A 517 6.98 -26.86 0.72
N VAL A 518 7.64 -27.52 -0.24
CA VAL A 518 7.78 -28.98 -0.20
C VAL A 518 8.60 -29.43 1.00
N ARG A 519 9.67 -28.70 1.35
CA ARG A 519 10.45 -28.96 2.56
C ARG A 519 9.55 -28.95 3.80
N ARG A 520 8.76 -27.88 3.97
CA ARG A 520 7.89 -27.73 5.14
C ARG A 520 6.72 -28.70 5.19
N ASN A 521 6.09 -28.98 4.05
CA ASN A 521 5.06 -30.01 3.96
C ASN A 521 5.62 -31.38 4.36
N THR A 522 6.83 -31.71 3.91
CA THR A 522 7.50 -32.97 4.26
C THR A 522 7.85 -33.01 5.75
N GLU A 523 8.38 -31.92 6.31
CA GLU A 523 8.65 -31.81 7.75
C GLU A 523 7.38 -31.88 8.61
N ALA A 524 6.27 -31.30 8.15
CA ALA A 524 4.96 -31.39 8.81
C ALA A 524 4.41 -32.82 8.77
N PHE A 525 4.45 -33.45 7.61
CA PHE A 525 4.05 -34.84 7.43
C PHE A 525 4.86 -35.81 8.30
N ALA A 526 6.18 -35.64 8.35
CA ALA A 526 7.06 -36.43 9.19
C ALA A 526 6.71 -36.29 10.67
N ARG A 527 6.43 -35.06 11.14
CA ARG A 527 5.95 -34.80 12.50
C ARG A 527 4.62 -35.47 12.80
N GLU A 528 3.65 -35.34 11.90
CA GLU A 528 2.32 -35.97 12.07
C GLU A 528 2.39 -37.50 12.12
N ARG A 529 3.33 -38.09 11.38
CA ARG A 529 3.53 -39.54 11.32
C ARG A 529 4.52 -40.07 12.36
N GLY A 530 5.14 -39.19 13.15
CA GLY A 530 6.14 -39.56 14.16
C GLY A 530 7.44 -40.13 13.56
N LEU A 531 7.80 -39.74 12.34
CA LEU A 531 9.02 -40.18 11.67
C LEU A 531 10.23 -39.41 12.23
N ALA A 532 11.32 -40.11 12.51
CA ALA A 532 12.56 -39.50 13.00
C ALA A 532 13.47 -38.98 11.87
N GLU A 533 13.33 -39.52 10.67
CA GLU A 533 14.16 -39.20 9.51
C GLU A 533 13.26 -38.89 8.30
N ILE A 534 13.73 -37.98 7.44
CA ILE A 534 13.09 -37.61 6.17
C ILE A 534 13.95 -38.15 5.03
N SER A 535 13.48 -39.21 4.39
CA SER A 535 14.08 -39.83 3.20
C SER A 535 13.40 -39.39 1.91
N ALA A 536 13.96 -39.79 0.77
CA ALA A 536 13.33 -39.63 -0.53
C ALA A 536 11.88 -40.19 -0.55
N GLU A 537 11.67 -41.34 0.10
CA GLU A 537 10.36 -41.98 0.21
C GLU A 537 9.38 -41.13 1.04
N THR A 538 9.84 -40.57 2.17
CA THR A 538 9.03 -39.67 3.00
C THR A 538 8.56 -38.44 2.22
N LEU A 539 9.42 -37.90 1.35
CA LEU A 539 9.09 -36.76 0.48
C LEU A 539 7.99 -37.13 -0.54
N TYR A 540 8.07 -38.30 -1.18
CA TYR A 540 7.02 -38.76 -2.10
C TYR A 540 5.68 -39.02 -1.39
N ASP A 541 5.73 -39.61 -0.20
CA ASP A 541 4.55 -39.83 0.64
C ASP A 541 3.88 -38.53 1.07
N ALA A 542 4.68 -37.53 1.49
CA ALA A 542 4.19 -36.20 1.81
C ALA A 542 3.55 -35.53 0.58
N LYS A 543 4.19 -35.62 -0.59
CA LYS A 543 3.61 -35.12 -1.85
C LYS A 543 2.25 -35.77 -2.11
N ALA A 544 2.12 -37.08 -1.99
CA ALA A 544 0.85 -37.78 -2.21
C ALA A 544 -0.23 -37.40 -1.19
N HIS A 545 0.16 -37.08 0.05
CA HIS A 545 -0.74 -36.61 1.11
C HIS A 545 -1.33 -35.23 0.82
N PHE A 546 -0.50 -34.27 0.40
CA PHE A 546 -0.91 -32.87 0.13
C PHE A 546 -1.36 -32.61 -1.33
N SER A 547 -1.33 -33.62 -2.21
CA SER A 547 -1.84 -33.52 -3.59
C SER A 547 -3.30 -33.99 -3.74
N ARG A 548 -3.94 -34.36 -2.63
CA ARG A 548 -5.38 -34.61 -2.53
C ARG A 548 -6.08 -33.36 -2.03
#